data_AF-A0A316B582-F1
#
_entry.id   AF-A0A316B582-F1
#
_cell.length_a   1.000
_cell.length_b   1.000
_cell.length_c   1.000
_cell.angle_alpha   90.00
_cell.angle_beta   90.00
_cell.angle_gamma   90.00
#
_symmetry.space_group_name_H-M   'P 1'
#
loop_
_entity.id
_entity.type
_entity.pdbx_description
1 polymer ?
#
loop_
_entity_poly.entity_id
_entity_poly.type
_entity_poly.pdbx_seq_one_letter_code
_entity_poly.pdbx_strand_id
1 'polypeptide(L)' 'MFNNGDMIRDFTYIDDIVEGTIHVVDRTPVASDCPNGGAYKVYNIGCSNPVKLMDFISEIENAYGEPLRVLPG' A
#
# COMPACT_ATOMS: atom_id res chain seq x y z
N MET A 1 1.63 -12.56 15.55
CA MET A 1 2.05 -12.53 14.13
C MET A 1 3.22 -11.54 14.02
N PHE A 2 4.39 -11.90 14.54
CA PHE A 2 5.53 -10.97 14.64
C PHE A 2 6.78 -11.73 14.23
N ASN A 3 7.23 -11.50 12.99
CA ASN A 3 8.49 -12.01 12.47
C ASN A 3 9.66 -11.25 13.15
N ASN A 4 9.84 -11.45 14.46
CA ASN A 4 10.88 -10.81 15.29
C ASN A 4 11.02 -9.28 15.18
N GLY A 5 9.98 -8.56 14.74
CA GLY A 5 10.04 -7.11 14.51
C GLY A 5 10.56 -6.69 13.13
N ASP A 6 10.96 -7.63 12.27
CA ASP A 6 11.53 -7.38 10.93
C ASP A 6 10.48 -7.24 9.84
N MET A 7 9.26 -6.85 10.20
CA MET A 7 8.18 -6.72 9.24
C MET A 7 8.31 -5.41 8.47
N ILE A 8 8.48 -5.51 7.15
CA ILE A 8 8.47 -4.36 6.25
C ILE A 8 7.09 -4.29 5.56
N ARG A 9 6.56 -3.07 5.43
CA ARG A 9 5.26 -2.78 4.80
C ARG A 9 5.38 -1.53 3.93
N ASP A 10 4.68 -1.57 2.80
CA ASP A 10 4.46 -0.39 1.96
C ASP A 10 3.09 0.19 2.34
N PHE A 11 3.06 1.49 2.65
CA PHE A 11 1.85 2.22 3.02
C PHE A 11 1.58 3.27 1.95
N THR A 12 0.33 3.37 1.53
CA THR A 12 -0.09 4.32 0.50
C THR A 12 -1.23 5.15 1.05
N TYR A 13 -1.17 6.47 0.85
CA TYR A 13 -2.20 7.36 1.33
C TYR A 13 -3.48 7.14 0.51
N ILE A 14 -4.64 7.29 1.15
CA ILE A 14 -5.92 6.93 0.53
C ILE A 14 -6.22 7.77 -0.73
N ASP A 15 -5.82 9.04 -0.74
CA ASP A 15 -6.05 9.91 -1.90
C ASP A 15 -5.27 9.45 -3.13
N ASP A 16 -4.07 8.89 -2.95
CA ASP A 16 -3.29 8.31 -4.06
C ASP A 16 -3.99 7.06 -4.65
N ILE A 17 -4.67 6.27 -3.80
CA ILE A 17 -5.49 5.13 -4.25
C ILE A 17 -6.72 5.61 -5.02
N VAL A 18 -7.39 6.66 -4.53
CA VAL A 18 -8.56 7.26 -5.20
C VAL A 18 -8.14 7.81 -6.56
N GLU A 19 -7.07 8.61 -6.62
CA GLU A 19 -6.53 9.18 -7.85
C GLU A 19 -6.09 8.07 -8.82
N GLY A 20 -5.34 7.07 -8.34
CA GLY A 20 -4.93 5.93 -9.16
C GLY A 20 -6.11 5.15 -9.74
N THR A 21 -7.19 4.98 -8.97
CA THR A 21 -8.42 4.30 -9.42
C THR A 21 -9.13 5.10 -10.52
N ILE A 22 -9.29 6.41 -10.34
CA ILE A 22 -9.89 7.31 -11.34
C ILE A 22 -9.06 7.27 -12.64
N HIS A 23 -7.73 7.21 -12.55
CA HIS A 23 -6.88 7.14 -13.73
C HIS A 23 -7.00 5.84 -14.53
N VAL A 24 -7.43 4.74 -13.92
CA VAL A 24 -7.54 3.43 -14.59
C VAL A 24 -8.97 3.08 -15.02
N VAL A 25 -10.00 3.65 -14.38
CA VAL A 25 -11.40 3.24 -14.58
C VAL A 25 -11.87 3.39 -16.04
N ASP A 26 -11.42 4.44 -16.72
CA ASP A 26 -11.81 4.71 -18.12
C ASP A 26 -10.84 4.11 -19.15
N ARG A 27 -9.85 3.32 -18.71
CA ARG A 27 -8.84 2.70 -19.57
C ARG A 27 -9.16 1.25 -19.87
N THR A 28 -10.21 1.03 -20.66
CA THR A 28 -10.58 -0.32 -21.11
C THR A 28 -9.42 -0.97 -21.87
N PRO A 29 -8.92 -2.13 -21.43
CA PRO A 29 -7.82 -2.82 -22.10
C PRO A 29 -8.26 -3.42 -23.44
N VAL A 30 -7.41 -3.30 -24.46
CA VAL A 30 -7.64 -3.92 -25.77
C VAL A 30 -6.96 -5.28 -25.80
N ALA A 31 -7.70 -6.33 -26.18
CA ALA A 31 -7.21 -7.71 -26.19
C ALA A 31 -5.93 -7.90 -27.02
N SER A 32 -5.76 -7.15 -28.12
CA SER A 32 -4.56 -7.17 -28.96
C SER A 32 -3.30 -6.73 -28.22
N ASP A 33 -3.46 -5.91 -27.18
CA ASP A 33 -2.35 -5.27 -26.45
C ASP A 33 -2.05 -6.00 -25.14
N CYS A 34 -2.76 -7.10 -24.86
CA CYS A 34 -2.71 -7.81 -23.58
C CYS A 34 -2.14 -9.22 -23.73
N PRO A 35 -1.34 -9.70 -22.77
CA PRO A 35 -0.84 -11.07 -22.78
C PRO A 35 -1.99 -12.09 -22.86
N ASN A 36 -1.83 -13.11 -23.70
CA ASN A 36 -2.77 -14.22 -23.86
C ASN A 36 -4.15 -13.86 -24.47
N GLY A 37 -4.31 -12.65 -25.04
CA GLY A 37 -5.54 -12.25 -25.75
C GLY A 37 -6.75 -11.96 -24.85
N GLY A 38 -6.57 -11.96 -23.53
CA GLY A 38 -7.59 -11.51 -22.59
C GLY A 38 -7.56 -10.00 -22.41
N ALA A 39 -8.70 -9.32 -22.53
CA ALA A 39 -8.80 -7.88 -22.30
C ALA A 39 -8.76 -7.55 -20.80
N TYR A 40 -7.58 -7.59 -20.20
CA TYR A 40 -7.34 -7.16 -18.82
C TYR A 40 -5.94 -6.54 -18.67
N LYS A 41 -5.80 -5.62 -17.72
CA LYS A 41 -4.51 -5.07 -17.30
C LYS A 41 -4.45 -5.08 -15.77
N VAL A 42 -3.29 -5.45 -15.23
CA VAL A 42 -3.02 -5.44 -13.79
C VAL A 42 -2.20 -4.18 -13.48
N TYR A 43 -2.70 -3.37 -12.55
CA TYR A 43 -2.02 -2.16 -12.09
C TYR A 43 -1.74 -2.30 -10.60
N ASN A 44 -0.47 -2.15 -10.22
CA ASN A 44 -0.09 -1.99 -8.82
C ASN A 44 -0.09 -0.50 -8.52
N ILE A 45 -0.95 -0.07 -7.59
CA ILE A 45 -0.99 1.32 -7.11
C ILE A 45 -0.41 1.29 -5.69
N GLY A 46 0.70 1.99 -5.49
CA GLY A 46 1.36 2.06 -4.19
C GLY A 46 2.51 3.06 -4.15
N CYS A 47 2.93 3.43 -2.95
CA CYS A 47 4.04 4.37 -2.72
C CYS A 47 5.40 3.80 -3.17
N SER A 48 5.56 2.47 -3.22
CA SER A 48 6.81 1.78 -3.57
C SER A 48 7.99 2.15 -2.67
N ASN A 49 7.71 2.52 -1.41
CA ASN A 49 8.70 2.86 -0.41
C ASN A 49 8.46 2.05 0.88
N PRO A 50 8.87 0.77 0.92
CA PRO A 50 8.62 -0.10 2.05
C PRO A 50 9.40 0.37 3.30
N VAL A 51 8.71 0.48 4.44
CA VAL A 51 9.28 0.88 5.74
C VAL A 51 9.10 -0.20 6.79
N LYS A 52 9.92 -0.19 7.84
CA LYS A 52 9.72 -1.09 8.98
C LYS A 52 8.41 -0.73 9.69
N LEU A 53 7.62 -1.74 10.01
CA LEU A 53 6.33 -1.56 10.68
C LEU A 53 6.47 -0.84 12.02
N MET A 54 7.52 -1.15 12.79
CA MET A 54 7.74 -0.50 14.09
C MET A 54 8.14 0.96 13.97
N ASP A 55 8.89 1.33 12.93
CA ASP A 55 9.24 2.73 12.65
C ASP A 55 7.97 3.51 12.32
N PHE A 56 7.10 2.97 11.46
CA PHE A 56 5.82 3.59 11.13
C PHE A 56 4.90 3.77 12.35
N ILE A 57 4.79 2.76 13.22
CA ILE A 57 4.00 2.86 14.47
C ILE A 57 4.57 3.95 15.38
N SER A 58 5.90 4.01 15.53
CA SER A 58 6.57 5.01 16.37
C SER A 58 6.31 6.43 15.88
N GLU A 59 6.29 6.65 14.56
CA GLU A 59 5.95 7.95 13.96
C GLU A 59 4.48 8.35 14.23
N ILE A 60 3.55 7.39 14.21
CA ILE A 60 2.15 7.66 14.57
C ILE A 60 2.04 8.08 16.04
N GLU A 61 2.73 7.39 16.94
CA GLU A 61 2.76 7.72 18.39
C GLU A 61 3.29 9.13 18.62
N ASN A 62 4.40 9.48 17.97
CA ASN A 62 5.01 10.81 18.05
C ASN A 62 4.05 11.91 17.54
N ALA A 63 3.31 11.64 16.47
CA ALA A 63 2.36 12.58 15.90
C ALA A 63 1.09 12.77 16.75
N TYR A 64 0.63 11.72 17.45
CA TYR A 64 -0.58 11.75 18.28
C TYR A 64 -0.35 12.21 19.72
N GLY A 65 0.89 12.19 20.22
CA GLY A 65 1.26 12.70 21.54
C GLY A 65 0.91 11.78 22.72
N GLU A 66 0.41 10.57 22.48
CA GLU A 66 0.13 9.56 23.50
C GLU A 66 0.84 8.24 23.15
N PRO A 67 1.60 7.62 24.08
CA PRO A 67 2.24 6.34 23.81
C PRO A 67 1.18 5.25 23.66
N LEU A 68 1.14 4.60 22.49
CA LEU A 68 0.27 3.44 22.28
C LEU A 68 0.75 2.33 23.21
N ARG A 69 -0.16 1.80 24.05
CA ARG A 69 0.15 0.61 24.86
C ARG A 69 0.17 -0.60 23.95
N VAL A 70 1.31 -0.87 23.31
CA VAL A 70 1.53 -2.09 22.55
C VAL A 70 1.48 -3.25 23.55
N LEU A 71 0.44 -4.07 23.46
CA LEU A 71 0.35 -5.28 24.28
C LEU A 71 1.43 -6.26 23.82
N PRO A 72 2.25 -6.81 24.74
CA PRO A 72 3.22 -7.83 24.37
C PRO A 72 2.48 -9.03 23.78
N GLY A 73 2.97 -9.50 22.64
CA GLY A 73 2.45 -10.68 21.93
C GLY A 73 2.94 -12.00 22.50
#